data_AF-A0A6H1WSF7-F1
#
_entry.id   AF-A0A6H1WSF7-F1
#
_cell.length_a   1.000
_cell.length_b   1.000
_cell.length_c   1.000
_cell.angle_alpha   90.00
_cell.angle_beta   90.00
_cell.angle_gamma   90.00
#
_symmetry.space_group_name_H-M   'P 1'
#
loop_
_entity.id
_entity.type
_entity.pdbx_description
1 polymer ?
#
loop_
_entity_poly.entity_id
_entity_poly.type
_entity_poly.pdbx_seq_one_letter_code
_entity_poly.pdbx_strand_id
1 'polypeptide(L)'
;MLNFDITLWLTIVEALIFTFIFNAILIRPVMQTLEERRRRFEGLRQETESLFSRAEEALKRYEAELAEARSRAAAEREALKHQAREEEKKILETAMAEAEAYKNKVLTELRSQVEAVRKTLEAQVEVFSRAVAEKILGRAL
;
A
#
# COMPACT_ATOMS: atom_id res chain seq x y z
N MET A 1 0.23 -13.96 -96.58
CA MET A 1 0.76 -12.59 -96.64
C MET A 1 -0.14 -11.74 -95.77
N LEU A 2 0.42 -10.92 -94.86
CA LEU A 2 -0.38 -9.94 -94.12
C LEU A 2 -0.85 -8.91 -95.15
N ASN A 3 -2.08 -9.05 -95.60
CA ASN A 3 -2.70 -8.04 -96.44
C ASN A 3 -3.03 -6.86 -95.53
N PHE A 4 -2.36 -5.73 -95.74
CA PHE A 4 -2.62 -4.47 -95.05
C PHE A 4 -3.89 -3.83 -95.60
N ASP A 5 -5.01 -4.51 -95.44
CA ASP A 5 -6.34 -4.06 -95.86
C ASP A 5 -7.08 -3.38 -94.70
N ILE A 6 -8.18 -2.68 -95.04
CA ILE A 6 -9.10 -2.04 -94.08
C ILE A 6 -9.54 -3.01 -92.97
N THR A 7 -9.59 -4.32 -93.25
CA THR A 7 -9.91 -5.36 -92.27
C THR A 7 -8.92 -5.43 -91.11
N LEU A 8 -7.61 -5.22 -91.35
CA LEU A 8 -6.61 -5.19 -90.28
C LEU A 8 -6.88 -4.02 -89.31
N TRP A 9 -7.17 -2.84 -89.89
CA TRP A 9 -7.53 -1.65 -89.10
C TRP A 9 -8.83 -1.86 -88.32
N LEU A 10 -9.83 -2.51 -88.92
CA LEU A 10 -11.08 -2.86 -88.25
C LEU A 10 -10.85 -3.81 -87.06
N THR A 11 -10.03 -4.85 -87.22
CA THR A 11 -9.68 -5.79 -86.14
C THR A 11 -8.92 -5.09 -84.99
N ILE A 12 -8.03 -4.15 -85.30
CA ILE A 12 -7.32 -3.36 -84.28
C ILE A 12 -8.31 -2.49 -83.50
N VAL A 13 -9.23 -1.81 -84.19
CA VAL A 13 -10.24 -0.97 -83.54
C VAL A 13 -11.16 -1.82 -82.65
N GLU A 14 -11.61 -2.97 -83.13
CA GLU A 14 -12.41 -3.93 -82.34
C GLU A 14 -11.66 -4.42 -81.09
N ALA A 15 -10.39 -4.79 -81.23
CA ALA A 15 -9.56 -5.21 -80.11
C ALA A 15 -9.35 -4.09 -79.08
N LEU A 16 -9.17 -2.84 -79.54
CA LEU A 16 -9.06 -1.68 -78.65
C LEU A 16 -10.36 -1.39 -77.90
N ILE A 17 -11.51 -1.48 -78.59
CA ILE A 17 -12.83 -1.32 -77.96
C ILE A 17 -13.04 -2.40 -76.89
N PHE A 18 -12.80 -3.68 -77.22
CA PHE A 18 -12.90 -4.76 -76.23
C PHE A 18 -11.95 -4.57 -75.06
N THR A 19 -10.70 -4.18 -75.31
CA THR A 19 -9.72 -3.91 -74.25
C THR A 19 -10.22 -2.82 -73.31
N PHE A 20 -10.79 -1.74 -73.85
CA PHE A 20 -11.32 -0.65 -73.03
C PHE A 20 -12.54 -1.08 -72.20
N ILE A 21 -13.44 -1.84 -72.81
CA ILE A 21 -14.63 -2.40 -72.13
C ILE A 21 -14.20 -3.36 -71.01
N PHE A 22 -13.30 -4.31 -71.28
CA PHE A 22 -12.80 -5.24 -70.27
C PHE A 22 -12.03 -4.55 -69.16
N ASN A 23 -11.23 -3.53 -69.49
CA ASN A 23 -10.54 -2.73 -68.48
C ASN A 23 -11.53 -2.01 -67.55
N ALA A 24 -12.60 -1.44 -68.11
CA ALA A 24 -13.63 -0.74 -67.34
C ALA A 24 -14.51 -1.68 -66.51
N ILE A 25 -14.92 -2.83 -67.06
CA ILE A 25 -15.90 -3.74 -66.44
C ILE A 25 -15.24 -4.78 -65.53
N LEU A 26 -14.02 -5.25 -65.82
CA LEU A 26 -13.37 -6.32 -65.06
C LEU A 26 -12.13 -5.84 -64.30
N ILE A 27 -11.15 -5.28 -65.01
CA ILE A 27 -9.82 -5.02 -64.41
C ILE A 27 -9.91 -3.98 -63.29
N ARG A 28 -10.51 -2.82 -63.58
CA ARG A 28 -10.68 -1.74 -62.59
C ARG A 28 -11.46 -2.17 -61.34
N PRO A 29 -12.68 -2.73 -61.43
CA PRO A 29 -13.45 -3.08 -60.23
C PRO A 29 -12.82 -4.22 -59.42
N VAL A 30 -12.16 -5.19 -60.07
CA VAL A 30 -11.45 -6.26 -59.37
C VAL A 30 -10.25 -5.70 -58.59
N MET A 31 -9.45 -4.83 -59.21
CA MET A 31 -8.33 -4.18 -58.51
C MET A 31 -8.80 -3.31 -57.35
N GLN A 32 -9.86 -2.52 -57.54
CA GLN A 32 -10.44 -1.72 -56.46
C GLN A 32 -10.89 -2.59 -55.28
N THR A 33 -11.57 -3.71 -55.54
CA THR A 33 -12.03 -4.63 -54.49
C THR A 33 -10.85 -5.26 -53.74
N LEU A 34 -9.77 -5.60 -54.44
CA LEU A 34 -8.55 -6.13 -53.81
C LEU A 34 -7.83 -5.09 -52.97
N GLU A 35 -7.72 -3.85 -53.45
CA GLU A 35 -7.17 -2.73 -52.68
C GLU A 35 -7.99 -2.42 -51.44
N GLU A 36 -9.33 -2.39 -51.55
CA GLU A 36 -10.20 -2.19 -50.41
C GLU A 36 -10.04 -3.29 -49.35
N ARG A 37 -9.99 -4.56 -49.78
CA ARG A 37 -9.73 -5.68 -48.87
C ARG A 37 -8.38 -5.53 -48.20
N ARG A 38 -7.33 -5.22 -48.97
CA ARG A 38 -5.98 -5.01 -48.43
C ARG A 38 -5.97 -3.90 -47.38
N ARG A 39 -6.58 -2.75 -47.68
CA ARG A 39 -6.68 -1.62 -46.73
C ARG A 39 -7.45 -2.00 -45.46
N ARG A 40 -8.55 -2.76 -45.58
CA ARG A 40 -9.30 -3.25 -44.42
C ARG A 40 -8.45 -4.17 -43.55
N PHE A 41 -7.74 -5.12 -44.15
CA PHE A 41 -6.86 -6.03 -43.39
C PHE A 41 -5.68 -5.32 -42.75
N GLU A 42 -5.04 -4.38 -43.45
CA GLU A 42 -3.96 -3.56 -42.90
C GLU A 42 -4.47 -2.69 -41.74
N GLY A 43 -5.64 -2.08 -41.87
CA GLY A 43 -6.28 -1.30 -40.81
C GLY A 43 -6.60 -2.16 -39.57
N LEU A 44 -7.23 -3.32 -39.77
CA LEU A 44 -7.53 -4.26 -38.67
C LEU A 44 -6.25 -4.75 -37.98
N ARG A 45 -5.17 -5.00 -38.75
CA ARG A 45 -3.88 -5.40 -38.20
C ARG A 45 -3.27 -4.30 -37.33
N GLN A 46 -3.26 -3.06 -37.82
CA GLN A 46 -2.75 -1.91 -37.06
C GLN A 46 -3.58 -1.66 -35.80
N GLU A 47 -4.91 -1.76 -35.90
CA GLU A 47 -5.80 -1.62 -34.75
C GLU A 47 -5.51 -2.69 -33.69
N THR A 48 -5.40 -3.95 -34.13
CA THR A 48 -5.07 -5.07 -33.24
C THR A 48 -3.73 -4.86 -32.54
N GLU A 49 -2.69 -4.49 -33.29
CA GLU A 49 -1.36 -4.21 -32.73
C GLU A 49 -1.40 -3.05 -31.72
N SER A 50 -2.16 -1.99 -32.02
CA SER A 50 -2.35 -0.86 -31.10
C SER A 50 -3.08 -1.27 -29.82
N LEU A 51 -4.10 -2.14 -29.92
CA LEU A 51 -4.84 -2.64 -28.77
C LEU A 51 -3.96 -3.53 -27.88
N PHE A 52 -3.15 -4.41 -28.48
CA PHE A 52 -2.19 -5.22 -27.73
C PHE A 52 -1.16 -4.35 -27.02
N SER A 53 -0.57 -3.36 -27.72
CA SER A 53 0.39 -2.44 -27.11
C SER A 53 -0.22 -1.66 -25.94
N ARG A 54 -1.46 -1.18 -26.09
CA ARG A 54 -2.17 -0.45 -25.02
C ARG A 54 -2.51 -1.35 -23.84
N ALA A 55 -2.90 -2.60 -24.10
CA ALA A 55 -3.17 -3.58 -23.05
C ALA A 55 -1.89 -3.92 -22.27
N GLU A 56 -0.76 -4.12 -22.96
CA GLU A 56 0.53 -4.38 -22.33
C GLU A 56 1.00 -3.17 -21.50
N GLU A 57 0.84 -1.96 -22.02
CA GLU A 57 1.17 -0.73 -21.28
C GLU A 57 0.28 -0.55 -20.05
N ALA A 58 -1.02 -0.80 -20.17
CA ALA A 58 -1.96 -0.75 -19.05
C ALA A 58 -1.60 -1.78 -17.97
N LEU A 59 -1.22 -3.00 -18.36
CA LEU A 59 -0.79 -4.04 -17.44
C LEU A 59 0.50 -3.64 -16.72
N LYS A 60 1.51 -3.14 -17.44
CA LYS A 60 2.76 -2.65 -16.84
C LYS A 60 2.52 -1.51 -15.84
N ARG A 61 1.64 -0.56 -16.18
CA ARG A 61 1.26 0.53 -15.27
C ARG A 61 0.57 -0.01 -14.02
N TYR A 62 -0.39 -0.91 -14.18
CA TYR A 62 -1.08 -1.54 -13.07
C TYR A 62 -0.13 -2.29 -12.13
N GLU A 63 0.79 -3.09 -12.68
CA GLU A 63 1.79 -3.81 -11.90
C GLU A 63 2.74 -2.87 -11.15
N ALA A 64 3.16 -1.77 -11.80
CA ALA A 64 4.00 -0.75 -11.17
C ALA A 64 3.27 -0.04 -10.01
N GLU A 65 2.03 0.38 -10.23
CA GLU A 65 1.20 1.01 -9.19
C GLU A 65 0.93 0.05 -8.02
N LEU A 66 0.69 -1.23 -8.30
CA LEU A 66 0.51 -2.25 -7.28
C LEU A 66 1.78 -2.48 -6.46
N ALA A 67 2.95 -2.52 -7.12
CA ALA A 67 4.23 -2.63 -6.44
C ALA A 67 4.51 -1.41 -5.55
N GLU A 68 4.27 -0.20 -6.05
CA GLU A 68 4.43 1.04 -5.30
C GLU A 68 3.47 1.08 -4.09
N ALA A 69 2.19 0.73 -4.28
CA ALA A 69 1.21 0.67 -3.20
C ALA A 69 1.64 -0.33 -2.10
N ARG A 70 2.12 -1.51 -2.48
CA ARG A 70 2.65 -2.51 -1.53
C ARG A 70 3.87 -1.99 -0.77
N SER A 71 4.79 -1.31 -1.46
CA SER A 71 5.96 -0.70 -0.83
C SER A 71 5.58 0.39 0.17
N ARG A 72 4.66 1.29 -0.22
CA ARG A 72 4.14 2.34 0.67
C ARG A 72 3.45 1.76 1.89
N ALA A 73 2.57 0.76 1.72
CA ALA A 73 1.90 0.09 2.82
C ALA A 73 2.88 -0.65 3.76
N ALA A 74 3.97 -1.22 3.21
CA ALA A 74 5.02 -1.82 4.03
C ALA A 74 5.77 -0.78 4.86
N ALA A 75 6.16 0.34 4.24
CA ALA A 75 6.83 1.45 4.92
C ALA A 75 5.95 2.08 6.00
N GLU A 76 4.67 2.32 5.73
CA GLU A 76 3.72 2.87 6.69
C GLU A 76 3.49 1.94 7.87
N ARG A 77 3.33 0.63 7.63
CA ARG A 77 3.24 -0.35 8.73
C ARG A 77 4.48 -0.35 9.60
N GLU A 78 5.66 -0.24 9.02
CA GLU A 78 6.90 -0.23 9.81
C GLU A 78 7.04 1.07 10.60
N ALA A 79 6.66 2.22 10.02
CA ALA A 79 6.61 3.49 10.72
C ALA A 79 5.62 3.45 11.91
N LEU A 80 4.42 2.90 11.71
CA LEU A 80 3.43 2.74 12.78
C LEU A 80 3.93 1.81 13.88
N LYS A 81 4.59 0.70 13.54
CA LYS A 81 5.21 -0.19 14.54
C LYS A 81 6.31 0.51 15.33
N HIS A 82 7.13 1.33 14.67
CA HIS A 82 8.17 2.09 15.34
C HIS A 82 7.57 3.09 16.32
N GLN A 83 6.58 3.88 15.87
CA GLN A 83 5.85 4.82 16.73
C GLN A 83 5.19 4.13 17.92
N ALA A 84 4.53 3.00 17.69
CA ALA A 84 3.91 2.21 18.75
C ALA A 84 4.94 1.72 19.79
N ARG A 85 6.12 1.28 19.37
CA ARG A 85 7.22 0.88 20.28
C ARG A 85 7.78 2.06 21.06
N GLU A 86 7.93 3.23 20.44
CA GLU A 86 8.38 4.43 21.14
C GLU A 86 7.35 4.89 22.17
N GLU A 87 6.06 4.83 21.84
CA GLU A 87 4.99 5.18 22.76
C GLU A 87 4.86 4.17 23.90
N GLU A 88 4.95 2.87 23.61
CA GLU A 88 5.03 1.80 24.62
C GLU A 88 6.19 2.05 25.59
N LYS A 89 7.37 2.38 25.07
CA LYS A 89 8.54 2.69 25.89
C LYS A 89 8.30 3.91 26.79
N LYS A 90 7.71 5.00 26.26
CA LYS A 90 7.38 6.19 27.05
C LYS A 90 6.36 5.88 28.16
N ILE A 91 5.34 5.08 27.85
CA ILE A 91 4.33 4.67 28.83
C ILE A 91 4.99 3.84 29.93
N LEU A 92 5.84 2.88 29.58
CA LEU A 92 6.57 2.06 30.54
C LEU A 92 7.50 2.90 31.42
N GLU A 93 8.29 3.81 30.82
CA GLU A 93 9.16 4.72 31.58
C GLU A 93 8.38 5.60 32.55
N THR A 94 7.23 6.13 32.11
CA THR A 94 6.35 6.95 32.96
C THR A 94 5.77 6.12 34.11
N ALA A 95 5.25 4.93 33.82
CA ALA A 95 4.70 4.02 34.83
C ALA A 95 5.77 3.57 35.84
N MET A 96 7.01 3.33 35.39
CA MET A 96 8.13 3.01 36.29
C MET A 96 8.48 4.19 37.20
N ALA A 97 8.54 5.41 36.66
CA ALA A 97 8.80 6.61 37.44
C ALA A 97 7.69 6.88 38.47
N GLU A 98 6.43 6.70 38.10
CA GLU A 98 5.29 6.82 39.00
C GLU A 98 5.33 5.76 40.12
N ALA A 99 5.65 4.51 39.77
CA ALA A 99 5.80 3.43 40.75
C ALA A 99 6.93 3.70 41.74
N GLU A 100 8.07 4.22 41.27
CA GLU A 100 9.20 4.59 42.12
C GLU A 100 8.86 5.77 43.03
N ALA A 101 8.18 6.80 42.50
CA ALA A 101 7.69 7.93 43.28
C ALA A 101 6.67 7.48 44.35
N TYR A 102 5.75 6.58 44.01
CA TYR A 102 4.78 6.02 44.95
C TYR A 102 5.48 5.22 46.05
N LYS A 103 6.43 4.34 45.70
CA LYS A 103 7.23 3.60 46.67
C LYS A 103 7.96 4.53 47.65
N ASN A 104 8.59 5.59 47.14
CA ASN A 104 9.30 6.56 47.97
C ASN A 104 8.35 7.32 48.92
N LYS A 105 7.15 7.68 48.45
CA LYS A 105 6.11 8.27 49.32
C LYS A 105 5.70 7.32 50.44
N VAL A 106 5.36 6.07 50.11
CA VAL A 106 4.96 5.05 51.11
C VAL A 106 6.08 4.80 52.12
N LEU A 107 7.34 4.70 51.69
CA LEU A 107 8.48 4.54 52.60
C LEU A 107 8.66 5.75 53.53
N THR A 108 8.42 6.96 53.04
CA THR A 108 8.52 8.18 53.84
C THR A 108 7.40 8.26 54.89
N GLU A 109 6.17 7.94 54.48
CA GLU A 109 5.01 7.85 55.39
C GLU A 109 5.19 6.73 56.43
N LEU A 110 5.72 5.58 56.03
CA LEU A 110 6.00 4.49 56.98
C LEU A 110 7.04 4.92 58.02
N ARG A 111 8.12 5.60 57.61
CA ARG A 111 9.12 6.12 58.55
C ARG A 111 8.51 7.13 59.53
N SER A 112 7.68 8.05 59.05
CA SER A 112 7.04 9.04 59.93
C SER A 112 6.06 8.38 60.91
N GLN A 113 5.30 7.38 60.46
CA GLN A 113 4.43 6.60 61.34
C GLN A 113 5.21 5.83 62.40
N VAL A 114 6.32 5.19 62.02
CA VAL A 114 7.19 4.47 62.97
C VAL A 114 7.79 5.43 64.01
N GLU A 115 8.26 6.60 63.59
CA GLU A 115 8.77 7.63 64.53
C GLU A 115 7.67 8.15 65.47
N ALA A 116 6.45 8.37 64.96
CA ALA A 116 5.33 8.79 65.77
C ALA A 116 4.96 7.73 66.82
N VAL A 117 4.85 6.46 66.41
CA VAL A 117 4.57 5.34 67.32
C VAL A 117 5.68 5.19 68.36
N ARG A 118 6.95 5.34 67.96
CA ARG A 118 8.09 5.28 68.89
C ARG A 118 8.02 6.35 69.97
N LYS A 119 7.73 7.60 69.59
CA LYS A 119 7.55 8.70 70.55
C LYS A 119 6.39 8.45 71.50
N THR A 120 5.27 7.92 71.00
CA THR A 120 4.13 7.57 71.83
C THR A 120 4.45 6.43 72.79
N LEU A 121 5.20 5.41 72.36
CA LEU A 121 5.67 4.35 73.24
C LEU A 121 6.63 4.90 74.31
N GLU A 122 7.61 5.73 73.96
CA GLU A 122 8.52 6.36 74.91
C GLU A 122 7.78 7.18 75.98
N ALA A 123 6.72 7.90 75.60
CA ALA A 123 5.85 8.60 76.56
C ALA A 123 5.07 7.63 77.48
N GLN A 124 4.73 6.43 76.99
CA GLN A 124 4.05 5.41 77.77
C GLN A 124 5.01 4.54 78.60
N VAL A 125 6.33 4.56 78.34
CA VAL A 125 7.32 3.78 79.09
C VAL A 125 7.26 4.10 80.58
N GLU A 126 7.04 5.36 80.97
CA GLU A 126 6.93 5.74 82.38
C GLU A 126 5.68 5.11 83.05
N VAL A 127 4.56 5.08 82.32
CA VAL A 127 3.30 4.47 82.77
C VAL A 127 3.45 2.95 82.87
N PHE A 128 4.04 2.31 81.86
CA PHE A 128 4.34 0.87 81.90
C PHE A 128 5.33 0.51 83.01
N SER A 129 6.35 1.34 83.25
CA SER A 129 7.34 1.11 84.31
C SER A 129 6.70 1.20 85.69
N ARG A 130 5.80 2.18 85.92
CA ARG A 130 4.99 2.24 87.15
C ARG A 130 4.08 1.03 87.31
N ALA A 131 3.35 0.64 86.26
CA ALA A 131 2.46 -0.51 86.30
C ALA A 131 3.22 -1.83 86.58
N VAL A 132 4.43 -2.00 86.03
CA VAL A 132 5.30 -3.15 86.32
C VAL A 132 5.82 -3.09 87.76
N ALA A 133 6.25 -1.91 88.23
CA ALA A 133 6.72 -1.73 89.60
C ALA A 133 5.60 -2.03 90.62
N GLU A 134 4.38 -1.56 90.41
CA GLU A 134 3.22 -1.87 91.26
C GLU A 134 2.90 -3.36 91.28
N LYS A 135 2.98 -4.03 90.12
CA LYS A 135 2.70 -5.47 90.01
C LYS A 135 3.77 -6.36 90.65
N ILE A 136 5.03 -5.93 90.64
CA ILE A 136 6.14 -6.62 91.31
C ILE A 136 6.15 -6.32 92.83
N LEU A 137 5.81 -5.10 93.23
CA LEU A 137 5.80 -4.69 94.65
C LEU A 137 4.50 -5.07 95.38
N GLY A 138 3.47 -5.54 94.67
CA GLY A 138 2.23 -6.05 95.26
C GLY A 138 1.38 -4.98 95.96
N ARG A 139 1.68 -3.70 95.77
CA ARG A 139 0.92 -2.55 96.30
C ARG A 139 1.05 -1.35 95.37
N ALA A 140 0.00 -0.54 95.29
CA ALA A 140 -0.04 0.67 94.47
C ALA A 140 0.91 1.76 95.02
N LEU A 141 1.49 2.57 94.12
CA LEU A 141 2.33 3.73 94.46
C LEU A 141 1.59 5.04 94.21
#